data_AF-C0ES71-F1
#
_entry.id   AF-C0ES71-F1
#
_cell.length_a   1.000
_cell.length_b   1.000
_cell.length_c   1.000
_cell.angle_alpha   90.00
_cell.angle_beta   90.00
_cell.angle_gamma   90.00
#
_symmetry.space_group_name_H-M   'P 1'
#
loop_
_entity.id
_entity.type
_entity.pdbx_description
1 polymer ?
#
loop_
_entity_poly.entity_id
_entity_poly.type
_entity_poly.pdbx_seq_one_letter_code
_entity_poly.pdbx_strand_id
1 'polypeptide(L)' 'MITEEQGLEYDEAMNKFYNSEVFEKLQDKETGLYCESSSYVYDLFCDELNLGHIVQAEI' A
#
# COMPACT_ATOMS: atom_id res chain seq x y z
N MET A 1 -9.98 -8.04 -1.76
CA MET A 1 -9.62 -7.42 -0.48
C MET A 1 -8.46 -8.20 0.07
N ILE A 2 -7.43 -7.53 0.56
CA ILE A 2 -6.18 -8.19 0.96
C ILE A 2 -6.34 -9.21 2.09
N THR A 3 -7.37 -9.01 2.91
CA THR A 3 -7.80 -9.94 3.95
C THR A 3 -8.26 -11.28 3.38
N GLU A 4 -8.90 -11.28 2.20
CA GLU A 4 -9.35 -12.50 1.52
C GLU A 4 -8.22 -13.12 0.67
N GLU A 5 -7.35 -12.32 0.08
CA GLU A 5 -6.27 -12.80 -0.80
C GLU A 5 -5.09 -13.40 -0.01
N GLN A 6 -4.75 -12.81 1.13
CA GLN A 6 -3.66 -13.26 2.00
C GLN A 6 -4.16 -14.06 3.21
N GLY A 7 -5.48 -14.16 3.42
CA GLY A 7 -6.06 -14.79 4.61
C GLY A 7 -5.74 -14.06 5.91
N LEU A 8 -5.48 -12.74 5.82
CA LEU A 8 -5.14 -11.90 6.97
C LEU A 8 -6.40 -11.36 7.63
N GLU A 9 -6.39 -11.32 8.96
CA GLU A 9 -7.40 -10.61 9.72
C GLU A 9 -7.38 -9.10 9.40
N TYR A 10 -8.52 -8.44 9.50
CA TYR A 10 -8.65 -7.01 9.15
C TYR A 10 -7.71 -6.14 9.99
N ASP A 11 -7.55 -6.47 11.28
CA ASP A 11 -6.60 -5.84 12.19
C ASP A 11 -5.15 -6.05 11.75
N GLU A 12 -4.77 -7.26 11.31
CA GLU A 12 -3.41 -7.53 10.80
C GLU A 12 -3.15 -6.78 9.49
N ALA A 13 -4.13 -6.75 8.59
CA ALA A 13 -4.03 -6.01 7.34
C ALA A 13 -3.88 -4.50 7.58
N MET A 14 -4.67 -3.93 8.49
CA MET A 14 -4.53 -2.53 8.90
C MET A 14 -3.17 -2.27 9.54
N ASN A 15 -2.73 -3.12 10.47
CA ASN A 15 -1.45 -2.93 11.14
C ASN A 15 -0.28 -3.00 10.14
N LYS A 16 -0.32 -3.94 9.18
CA LYS A 16 0.63 -4.00 8.08
C LYS A 16 0.59 -2.76 7.20
N PHE A 17 -0.60 -2.28 6.83
CA PHE A 17 -0.79 -1.07 6.02
C PHE A 17 -0.23 0.17 6.71
N TYR A 18 -0.52 0.37 7.99
CA TYR A 18 -0.01 1.52 8.75
C TYR A 18 1.51 1.51 8.96
N ASN A 19 2.14 0.32 8.96
CA ASN A 19 3.60 0.15 9.04
C ASN A 19 4.25 -0.02 7.65
N SER A 20 3.50 0.16 6.58
CA SER A 20 3.97 -0.05 5.22
C SER A 20 4.56 1.24 4.65
N GLU A 21 5.52 1.09 3.72
CA GLU A 21 6.13 2.23 3.05
C GLU A 21 5.11 2.98 2.17
N VAL A 22 4.07 2.28 1.68
CA VAL A 22 2.97 2.91 0.93
C VAL A 22 2.25 3.94 1.78
N PHE A 23 2.00 3.67 3.06
CA PHE A 23 1.31 4.62 3.93
C PHE A 23 2.17 5.83 4.29
N GLU A 24 3.48 5.65 4.48
CA GLU A 24 4.42 6.78 4.65
C GLU A 24 4.43 7.66 3.40
N LYS A 25 4.53 7.07 2.20
CA LYS A 25 4.48 7.84 0.94
C LYS A 25 3.12 8.46 0.67
N LEU A 26 2.02 7.82 1.07
CA LEU A 26 0.68 8.40 0.97
C LEU A 26 0.55 9.68 1.79
N GLN A 27 1.16 9.72 2.98
CA GLN A 27 1.20 10.94 3.79
C GLN A 27 2.19 11.99 3.27
N ASP A 28 3.21 11.54 2.54
CA ASP A 28 4.19 12.42 1.92
C ASP A 28 3.57 13.17 0.73
N LYS A 29 3.44 14.48 0.91
CA LYS A 29 2.88 15.38 -0.11
C LYS A 29 3.82 15.59 -1.30
N GLU A 30 5.13 15.34 -1.15
CA GLU A 30 6.10 15.46 -2.23
C GLU A 30 5.95 14.32 -3.24
N THR A 31 5.49 13.14 -2.81
CA THR A 31 5.27 12.00 -3.71
C THR A 31 4.02 12.17 -4.58
N GLY A 32 3.07 13.01 -4.16
CA GLY A 32 1.79 13.19 -4.85
C GLY A 32 0.86 11.97 -4.79
N LEU A 33 1.22 10.91 -4.06
CA LEU A 33 0.45 9.66 -4.04
C LEU A 33 -0.97 9.85 -3.49
N TYR A 34 -1.18 10.83 -2.62
CA TYR A 34 -2.50 11.19 -2.10
C TYR A 34 -3.45 11.79 -3.15
N CYS A 35 -2.92 12.27 -4.29
CA CYS A 35 -3.72 12.73 -5.43
C CYS A 35 -4.12 11.58 -6.36
N GLU A 36 -3.50 10.41 -6.21
CA GLU A 36 -3.81 9.24 -7.02
C GLU A 36 -5.12 8.58 -6.60
N SER A 37 -5.66 7.73 -7.48
CA SER A 37 -6.85 6.96 -7.18
C SER A 37 -6.59 5.95 -6.07
N SER A 38 -7.60 5.71 -5.23
CA SER A 38 -7.54 4.68 -4.18
C SER A 38 -7.24 3.27 -4.74
N SER A 39 -7.54 3.02 -6.02
CA SER A 39 -7.17 1.77 -6.70
C SER A 39 -5.66 1.66 -6.88
N TYR A 40 -4.98 2.74 -7.25
CA TYR A 40 -3.52 2.76 -7.46
C TYR A 40 -2.78 2.53 -6.14
N VAL A 41 -3.25 3.18 -5.06
CA VAL A 41 -2.71 2.98 -3.70
C VAL A 41 -2.88 1.53 -3.25
N TYR A 42 -4.02 0.90 -3.56
CA TYR A 42 -4.26 -0.50 -3.23
C TYR A 42 -3.35 -1.44 -4.02
N ASP A 43 -3.20 -1.22 -5.33
CA ASP A 43 -2.31 -2.03 -6.16
C ASP A 43 -0.85 -1.91 -5.69
N LEU A 44 -0.41 -0.70 -5.32
CA LEU A 44 0.93 -0.45 -4.78
C LEU A 44 1.16 -1.20 -3.45
N PHE A 45 0.15 -1.25 -2.59
CA PHE A 45 0.20 -2.00 -1.34
C PHE A 45 0.18 -3.52 -1.56
N CYS A 46 -0.59 -4.00 -2.53
CA CYS A 46 -0.56 -5.40 -2.95
C CYS A 46 0.82 -5.79 -3.51
N ASP A 47 1.43 -4.93 -4.32
CA ASP A 47 2.78 -5.13 -4.85
C ASP A 47 3.82 -5.13 -3.71
N GLU A 48 3.73 -4.18 -2.76
CA GLU A 48 4.58 -4.16 -1.56
C GLU A 48 4.48 -5.46 -0.77
N LEU A 49 3.28 -6.01 -0.61
CA LEU A 49 3.07 -7.26 0.12
C LEU A 49 3.55 -8.51 -0.64
N ASN A 50 3.49 -8.50 -1.97
CA ASN A 50 4.00 -9.61 -2.78
C ASN A 50 5.53 -9.57 -2.94
N LEU A 51 6.13 -8.37 -3.02
CA LEU A 51 7.55 -8.17 -3.32
C LEU A 51 8.39 -7.85 -2.07
N GLY A 52 7.75 -7.46 -0.97
CA GLY A 52 8.39 -7.07 0.30
C GLY A 52 9.01 -5.67 0.28
N HIS A 53 8.77 -4.88 -0.76
CA HIS A 53 9.25 -3.49 -0.91
C HIS A 53 8.34 -2.73 -1.86
N ILE A 54 8.22 -1.42 -1.68
CA ILE A 54 7.39 -0.58 -2.56
C ILE A 54 7.98 -0.48 -3.97
N VAL A 55 7.21 -0.89 -4.99
CA VAL A 55 7.57 -0.67 -6.40
C VAL A 55 6.82 0.52 -6.93
N GLN A 56 7.43 1.70 -6.81
CA GLN A 56 6.94 2.90 -7.47
C GLN A 56 7.50 2.89 -8.90
N ALA A 57 6.65 2.63 -9.89
CA ALA A 57 7.04 2.83 -11.29
C ALA A 57 7.18 4.34 -11.54
N GLU A 58 8.39 4.87 -11.40
CA GLU A 58 8.73 6.19 -11.93
C GLU A 58 8.53 6.15 -13.46
N ILE A 59 7.60 6.96 -13.97
CA ILE A 59 7.40 7.22 -15.41
C ILE A 59 8.25 8.42 -15.81
#